data_AF-A0A1E8GKF7-F1
#
_entry.id   AF-A0A1E8GKF7-F1
#
_cell.length_a   1.000
_cell.length_b   1.000
_cell.length_c   1.000
_cell.angle_alpha   90.00
_cell.angle_beta   90.00
_cell.angle_gamma   90.00
#
_symmetry.space_group_name_H-M   'P 1'
#
loop_
_entity.id
_entity.type
_entity.pdbx_description
1 polymer ?
#
loop_
_entity_poly.entity_id
_entity_poly.type
_entity_poly.pdbx_seq_one_letter_code
_entity_poly.pdbx_strand_id
1 'polypeptide(L)'
;MKKIKILLLFLIAILPSVTVTADVKDDEKEVIAQILYNNIPESGRGVLATNYSVVYDKLINGKLTKENFQHQSYSIVRVKYAETSTDFSVEVSKGIELKPGKKLKSEEATVVISSLYKNSKDFLNYLNNDDNGKEEKPVKMTTPGSNRSFMTNEDGKIVAKLKKGYTIFETDYKRRMVTGTFINDDTDIVEVGSSKIVDGLKIDISNIKAKNDSNALSADYGQQVIYELNIDRKKLSGNGVVTLHASPNFVVENINVPHEDELIDNFKKIEVGPQQGNYINYQFSNFEDAEKSVNRKIANALFIKSYSVNLKDISTNKIIVTGHVSSQADYNIDFKFNDGSGYKEFPNYKFTSKNNSEIQGVYVDYTDENGQIIQAVSPLIRTYGINFVTFDGHENNLLHGASYTIGKYSENGDVYLLSKDKDVFSWKKEDFNIYEQDLASKVRENSNFVFDGGKVINIDGTEDEIELSKTQFSYNKKENEQANKSLIQLRGLSDNGDYFICQVNQKSGIQDNNKIYKFSVSTDSISKAQFENYLVNGYIPDYSTNNNEYNAIELLKNGEKTDTPINPYLRIGIIFVSILLIVMLSGILILKKY
;
A
#
# COMPACT_ATOMS: atom_id res chain seq x y z
N MET A 1 -77.91 -50.37 32.70
CA MET A 1 -76.84 -50.14 33.70
C MET A 1 -75.67 -51.09 33.45
N LYS A 2 -74.45 -50.55 33.53
CA LYS A 2 -73.14 -51.25 33.62
C LYS A 2 -72.69 -52.08 32.41
N LYS A 3 -72.02 -51.43 31.43
CA LYS A 3 -70.82 -51.96 30.73
C LYS A 3 -70.09 -50.94 29.82
N ILE A 4 -70.25 -49.63 30.04
CA ILE A 4 -69.56 -48.58 29.26
C ILE A 4 -69.04 -47.50 30.21
N LYS A 5 -68.01 -47.80 31.00
CA LYS A 5 -67.27 -46.78 31.79
C LYS A 5 -65.76 -47.08 31.98
N ILE A 6 -65.20 -48.09 31.34
CA ILE A 6 -63.75 -48.43 31.47
C ILE A 6 -62.94 -48.07 30.21
N LEU A 7 -63.58 -47.76 29.08
CA LEU A 7 -62.85 -47.39 27.85
C LEU A 7 -62.53 -45.89 27.74
N LEU A 8 -63.12 -45.03 28.60
CA LEU A 8 -62.89 -43.58 28.55
C LEU A 8 -61.78 -43.10 29.50
N LEU A 9 -61.27 -43.95 30.40
CA LEU A 9 -60.19 -43.60 31.33
C LEU A 9 -58.80 -44.01 30.81
N PHE A 10 -58.71 -44.83 29.76
CA PHE A 10 -57.43 -45.23 29.15
C PHE A 10 -57.01 -44.36 27.97
N LEU A 11 -57.87 -43.45 27.48
CA LEU A 11 -57.58 -42.57 26.34
C LEU A 11 -57.10 -41.16 26.71
N ILE A 12 -56.94 -40.85 28.01
CA ILE A 12 -56.43 -39.54 28.49
C ILE A 12 -54.94 -39.61 28.91
N ALA A 13 -54.31 -40.79 28.86
CA ALA A 13 -52.93 -41.00 29.32
C ALA A 13 -51.87 -41.02 28.20
N ILE A 14 -52.21 -40.65 26.96
CA ILE A 14 -51.25 -40.52 25.85
C ILE A 14 -51.54 -39.25 25.06
N LEU A 15 -51.41 -38.11 25.71
CA LEU A 15 -51.07 -36.87 25.00
C LEU A 15 -49.57 -36.67 25.22
N PRO A 16 -48.72 -36.75 24.18
CA PRO A 16 -47.37 -36.23 24.31
C PRO A 16 -47.51 -34.77 24.74
N SER A 17 -46.89 -34.43 25.86
CA SER A 17 -46.63 -33.04 26.21
C SER A 17 -45.86 -32.45 25.04
N VAL A 18 -46.57 -31.73 24.17
CA VAL A 18 -45.96 -30.75 23.29
C VAL A 18 -45.47 -29.66 24.24
N THR A 19 -44.25 -29.85 24.74
CA THR A 19 -43.44 -28.71 25.12
C THR A 19 -43.34 -27.87 23.88
N VAL A 20 -44.14 -26.81 23.81
CA VAL A 20 -43.83 -25.66 22.98
C VAL A 20 -42.54 -25.12 23.58
N THR A 21 -41.40 -25.66 23.15
CA THR A 21 -40.20 -24.86 23.08
C THR A 21 -40.59 -23.71 22.16
N ALA A 22 -40.83 -22.54 22.75
CA ALA A 22 -40.71 -21.31 22.01
C ALA A 22 -39.33 -21.39 21.36
N ASP A 23 -39.32 -21.66 20.06
CA ASP A 23 -38.15 -21.42 19.25
C ASP A 23 -37.93 -19.93 19.42
N VAL A 24 -36.95 -19.57 20.27
CA VAL A 24 -36.50 -18.19 20.38
C VAL A 24 -35.99 -17.90 18.99
N LYS A 25 -36.83 -17.26 18.17
CA LYS A 25 -36.41 -16.72 16.89
C LYS A 25 -35.27 -15.77 17.25
N ASP A 26 -34.04 -16.23 17.05
CA ASP A 26 -32.87 -15.37 17.06
C ASP A 26 -33.22 -14.21 16.13
N ASP A 27 -33.26 -13.01 16.69
CA ASP A 27 -33.68 -11.79 16.00
C ASP A 27 -32.57 -11.42 15.02
N GLU A 28 -32.67 -11.97 13.80
CA GLU A 28 -31.69 -11.85 12.74
C GLU A 28 -32.04 -10.67 11.81
N LYS A 29 -31.02 -9.90 11.44
CA LYS A 29 -31.09 -8.79 10.49
C LYS A 29 -30.20 -9.08 9.30
N GLU A 30 -30.68 -8.81 8.10
CA GLU A 30 -29.82 -8.80 6.91
C GLU A 30 -28.94 -7.55 6.92
N VAL A 31 -27.63 -7.75 6.85
CA VAL A 31 -26.62 -6.70 6.93
C VAL A 31 -25.69 -6.82 5.74
N ILE A 32 -25.42 -5.69 5.09
CA ILE A 32 -24.42 -5.57 4.03
C ILE A 32 -23.11 -5.13 4.68
N ALA A 33 -22.05 -5.94 4.56
CA ALA A 33 -20.70 -5.48 4.81
C ALA A 33 -20.13 -4.87 3.51
N GLN A 34 -19.72 -3.61 3.57
CA GLN A 34 -19.06 -2.92 2.47
C GLN A 34 -17.57 -2.82 2.77
N ILE A 35 -16.75 -3.50 1.96
CA ILE A 35 -15.31 -3.59 2.12
C ILE A 35 -14.66 -2.42 1.40
N LEU A 36 -14.06 -1.54 2.20
CA LEU A 36 -13.35 -0.37 1.72
C LEU A 36 -11.88 -0.47 2.16
N TYR A 37 -11.00 -0.18 1.22
CA TYR A 37 -9.59 0.01 1.51
C TYR A 37 -9.12 1.27 0.81
N ASN A 38 -8.67 2.25 1.60
CA ASN A 38 -8.30 3.56 1.08
C ASN A 38 -9.42 4.20 0.21
N ASN A 39 -10.68 4.07 0.64
CA ASN A 39 -11.90 4.47 -0.10
C ASN A 39 -12.14 3.78 -1.46
N ILE A 40 -11.35 2.77 -1.81
CA ILE A 40 -11.59 1.99 -3.02
C ILE A 40 -12.32 0.72 -2.59
N PRO A 41 -13.50 0.43 -3.17
CA PRO A 41 -14.15 -0.83 -2.92
C PRO A 41 -13.25 -2.00 -3.32
N GLU A 42 -13.02 -2.93 -2.38
CA GLU A 42 -12.21 -4.11 -2.67
C GLU A 42 -13.09 -5.26 -3.12
N SER A 43 -12.97 -5.62 -4.40
CA SER A 43 -13.60 -6.81 -4.97
C SER A 43 -12.83 -8.09 -4.65
N GLY A 44 -13.51 -9.23 -4.69
CA GLY A 44 -12.87 -10.53 -4.51
C GLY A 44 -12.41 -10.83 -3.08
N ARG A 45 -13.07 -10.27 -2.06
CA ARG A 45 -12.76 -10.48 -0.63
C ARG A 45 -13.76 -11.36 0.09
N GLY A 46 -13.26 -12.32 0.87
CA GLY A 46 -14.09 -13.08 1.80
C GLY A 46 -14.25 -12.36 3.14
N VAL A 47 -15.44 -12.48 3.76
CA VAL A 47 -15.75 -11.88 5.07
C VAL A 47 -16.42 -12.88 6.00
N LEU A 48 -15.93 -12.94 7.23
CA LEU A 48 -16.50 -13.69 8.34
C LEU A 48 -17.08 -12.73 9.36
N ALA A 49 -18.34 -12.94 9.76
CA ALA A 49 -18.98 -12.19 10.83
C ALA A 49 -19.21 -13.12 12.05
N THR A 50 -18.76 -12.72 13.23
CA THR A 50 -18.92 -13.49 14.48
C THR A 50 -19.58 -12.64 15.55
N ASN A 51 -20.71 -13.09 16.09
CA ASN A 51 -21.43 -12.39 17.14
C ASN A 51 -20.79 -12.66 18.51
N TYR A 52 -20.42 -11.61 19.22
CA TYR A 52 -19.78 -11.62 20.54
C TYR A 52 -20.69 -11.03 21.64
N SER A 53 -22.01 -11.10 21.45
CA SER A 53 -22.97 -10.49 22.40
C SER A 53 -22.97 -11.19 23.76
N VAL A 54 -22.70 -12.49 23.81
CA VAL A 54 -22.66 -13.25 25.07
C VAL A 54 -21.52 -12.78 25.96
N VAL A 55 -20.30 -12.67 25.43
CA VAL A 55 -19.16 -12.16 26.21
C VAL A 55 -19.34 -10.67 26.54
N TYR A 56 -19.89 -9.88 25.62
CA TYR A 56 -20.24 -8.48 25.88
C TYR A 56 -21.17 -8.34 27.09
N ASP A 57 -22.27 -9.10 27.10
CA ASP A 57 -23.23 -9.12 28.20
C ASP A 57 -22.59 -9.59 29.51
N LYS A 58 -21.68 -10.57 29.46
CA LYS A 58 -20.94 -11.01 30.66
C LYS A 58 -20.04 -9.90 31.20
N LEU A 59 -19.39 -9.11 30.35
CA LEU A 59 -18.50 -8.01 30.75
C LEU A 59 -19.26 -6.85 31.39
N ILE A 60 -20.35 -6.38 30.75
CA ILE A 60 -21.11 -5.23 31.28
C ILE A 60 -21.88 -5.58 32.56
N ASN A 61 -22.31 -6.84 32.69
CA ASN A 61 -23.04 -7.31 33.88
C ASN A 61 -22.13 -7.91 34.96
N GLY A 62 -20.82 -8.04 34.71
CA GLY A 62 -19.86 -8.58 35.66
C GLY A 62 -20.08 -10.06 35.97
N LYS A 63 -20.49 -10.86 34.96
CA LYS A 63 -20.80 -12.29 35.11
C LYS A 63 -19.59 -13.21 34.92
N LEU A 64 -18.39 -12.68 34.67
CA LEU A 64 -17.18 -13.49 34.59
C LEU A 64 -16.81 -14.03 35.98
N THR A 65 -16.64 -15.34 36.09
CA THR A 65 -16.30 -16.05 37.34
C THR A 65 -14.84 -16.48 37.35
N LYS A 66 -14.31 -16.87 38.52
CA LYS A 66 -12.93 -17.40 38.62
C LYS A 66 -12.68 -18.62 37.73
N GLU A 67 -13.69 -19.47 37.53
CA GLU A 67 -13.60 -20.65 36.66
C GLU A 67 -13.28 -20.26 35.21
N ASN A 68 -13.81 -19.14 34.72
CA ASN A 68 -13.49 -18.67 33.38
C ASN A 68 -11.98 -18.42 33.20
N PHE A 69 -11.30 -17.91 34.24
CA PHE A 69 -9.87 -17.61 34.21
C PHE A 69 -8.98 -18.82 34.50
N GLN A 70 -9.57 -19.98 34.82
CA GLN A 70 -8.84 -21.25 34.96
C GLN A 70 -8.76 -22.02 33.65
N HIS A 71 -9.45 -21.56 32.59
CA HIS A 71 -9.38 -22.18 31.27
C HIS A 71 -7.97 -22.08 30.67
N GLN A 72 -7.51 -23.14 30.00
CA GLN A 72 -6.15 -23.24 29.46
C GLN A 72 -5.75 -22.08 28.53
N SER A 73 -6.69 -21.53 27.76
CA SER A 73 -6.41 -20.40 26.85
C SER A 73 -6.15 -19.07 27.57
N TYR A 74 -6.46 -18.95 28.87
CA TYR A 74 -6.12 -17.77 29.68
C TYR A 74 -4.60 -17.62 29.90
N SER A 75 -3.84 -18.72 29.80
CA SER A 75 -2.38 -18.69 29.93
C SER A 75 -1.71 -17.71 28.94
N ILE A 76 -2.23 -17.63 27.70
CA ILE A 76 -1.74 -16.71 26.66
C ILE A 76 -2.03 -15.26 27.03
N VAL A 77 -3.20 -15.00 27.63
CA VAL A 77 -3.59 -13.66 28.10
C VAL A 77 -2.60 -13.17 29.17
N ARG A 78 -2.26 -14.03 30.14
CA ARG A 78 -1.30 -13.70 31.22
C ARG A 78 0.08 -13.31 30.68
N VAL A 79 0.58 -14.06 29.69
CA VAL A 79 1.89 -13.78 29.06
C VAL A 79 1.87 -12.44 28.32
N LYS A 80 0.78 -12.13 27.61
CA LYS A 80 0.69 -10.92 26.78
C LYS A 80 0.42 -9.63 27.54
N TYR A 81 -0.33 -9.70 28.63
CA TYR A 81 -0.80 -8.51 29.36
C TYR A 81 -0.15 -8.30 30.73
N ALA A 82 0.94 -9.03 31.03
CA ALA A 82 1.74 -8.93 32.25
C ALA A 82 0.90 -8.86 33.54
N GLU A 83 0.63 -10.02 34.12
CA GLU A 83 -0.22 -10.15 35.31
C GLU A 83 0.23 -9.23 36.47
N THR A 84 -0.68 -8.40 36.97
CA THR A 84 -0.37 -7.37 37.98
C THR A 84 -0.58 -7.85 39.43
N SER A 85 -1.20 -9.02 39.63
CA SER A 85 -1.39 -9.64 40.96
C SER A 85 -1.84 -11.11 40.89
N THR A 86 -1.86 -11.81 42.02
CA THR A 86 -2.27 -13.23 42.19
C THR A 86 -3.77 -13.51 42.04
N ASP A 87 -4.61 -12.53 41.73
CA ASP A 87 -6.08 -12.61 41.82
C ASP A 87 -6.82 -12.71 40.47
N PHE A 88 -6.21 -13.30 39.43
CA PHE A 88 -6.78 -13.39 38.07
C PHE A 88 -7.15 -12.00 37.50
N SER A 89 -6.22 -11.05 37.57
CA SER A 89 -6.40 -9.70 37.04
C SER A 89 -5.34 -9.36 36.00
N VAL A 90 -5.79 -8.81 34.87
CA VAL A 90 -4.93 -8.29 33.80
C VAL A 90 -5.43 -6.94 33.32
N GLU A 91 -4.50 -6.02 33.06
CA GLU A 91 -4.79 -4.73 32.43
C GLU A 91 -4.73 -4.91 30.91
N VAL A 92 -5.89 -4.90 30.26
CA VAL A 92 -5.98 -5.19 28.81
C VAL A 92 -5.84 -3.92 27.95
N SER A 93 -5.96 -2.76 28.57
CA SER A 93 -5.66 -1.42 28.04
C SER A 93 -5.47 -0.46 29.22
N LYS A 94 -4.82 0.69 29.01
CA LYS A 94 -4.49 1.66 30.07
C LYS A 94 -5.73 2.06 30.88
N GLY A 95 -5.80 1.63 32.14
CA GLY A 95 -6.92 1.86 33.05
C GLY A 95 -8.12 0.91 32.92
N ILE A 96 -8.06 -0.10 32.04
CA ILE A 96 -9.12 -1.09 31.81
C ILE A 96 -8.64 -2.47 32.31
N GLU A 97 -9.23 -2.89 33.42
CA GLU A 97 -8.88 -4.12 34.12
C GLU A 97 -9.92 -5.23 33.86
N LEU A 98 -9.46 -6.39 33.38
CA LEU A 98 -10.27 -7.59 33.22
C LEU A 98 -10.05 -8.53 34.41
N LYS A 99 -11.10 -8.74 35.22
CA LYS A 99 -11.06 -9.63 36.40
C LYS A 99 -12.44 -10.21 36.74
N PRO A 100 -12.52 -11.31 37.52
CA PRO A 100 -13.79 -11.87 37.97
C PRO A 100 -14.69 -10.85 38.65
N GLY A 101 -15.99 -10.85 38.31
CA GLY A 101 -17.02 -10.02 38.94
C GLY A 101 -16.97 -8.52 38.61
N LYS A 102 -15.96 -8.05 37.85
CA LYS A 102 -15.85 -6.63 37.49
C LYS A 102 -16.86 -6.30 36.38
N LYS A 103 -17.69 -5.30 36.64
CA LYS A 103 -18.55 -4.67 35.62
C LYS A 103 -17.75 -3.63 34.85
N LEU A 104 -17.89 -3.66 33.53
CA LEU A 104 -17.33 -2.67 32.61
C LEU A 104 -18.43 -1.79 32.04
N LYS A 105 -18.06 -0.59 31.61
CA LYS A 105 -18.91 0.22 30.74
C LYS A 105 -18.98 -0.43 29.35
N SER A 106 -19.97 -0.02 28.55
CA SER A 106 -20.15 -0.51 27.17
C SER A 106 -18.87 -0.36 26.35
N GLU A 107 -18.26 0.82 26.39
CA GLU A 107 -17.07 1.19 25.61
C GLU A 107 -15.83 0.44 26.11
N GLU A 108 -15.74 0.21 27.43
CA GLU A 108 -14.66 -0.59 28.02
C GLU A 108 -14.78 -2.07 27.58
N ALA A 109 -16.01 -2.60 27.53
CA ALA A 109 -16.28 -3.98 27.13
C ALA A 109 -15.94 -4.23 25.64
N THR A 110 -16.27 -3.30 24.74
CA THR A 110 -15.90 -3.41 23.31
C THR A 110 -14.38 -3.35 23.12
N VAL A 111 -13.66 -2.53 23.89
CA VAL A 111 -12.20 -2.50 23.92
C VAL A 111 -11.62 -3.84 24.39
N VAL A 112 -12.14 -4.42 25.48
CA VAL A 112 -11.70 -5.75 25.95
C VAL A 112 -11.90 -6.81 24.88
N ILE A 113 -13.09 -6.86 24.27
CA ILE A 113 -13.40 -7.84 23.22
C ILE A 113 -12.45 -7.69 22.04
N SER A 114 -12.23 -6.46 21.57
CA SER A 114 -11.35 -6.18 20.43
C SER A 114 -9.88 -6.53 20.74
N SER A 115 -9.41 -6.21 21.94
CA SER A 115 -8.08 -6.57 22.43
C SER A 115 -7.89 -8.08 22.49
N LEU A 116 -8.84 -8.81 23.07
CA LEU A 116 -8.79 -10.28 23.13
C LEU A 116 -8.94 -10.89 21.74
N TYR A 117 -9.73 -10.31 20.83
CA TYR A 117 -9.87 -10.81 19.46
C TYR A 117 -8.52 -10.75 18.71
N LYS A 118 -7.78 -9.66 18.87
CA LYS A 118 -6.45 -9.47 18.26
C LYS A 118 -5.40 -10.39 18.87
N ASN A 119 -5.42 -10.53 20.20
CA ASN A 119 -4.29 -11.08 20.95
C ASN A 119 -4.52 -12.47 21.55
N SER A 120 -5.76 -12.88 21.76
CA SER A 120 -6.14 -14.09 22.51
C SER A 120 -7.52 -14.63 22.10
N LYS A 121 -7.75 -14.79 20.78
CA LYS A 121 -9.06 -15.13 20.18
C LYS A 121 -9.68 -16.42 20.76
N ASP A 122 -8.87 -17.42 21.08
CA ASP A 122 -9.36 -18.68 21.67
C ASP A 122 -9.95 -18.48 23.07
N PHE A 123 -9.38 -17.57 23.86
CA PHE A 123 -9.95 -17.21 25.16
C PHE A 123 -11.23 -16.41 24.99
N LEU A 124 -11.26 -15.45 24.05
CA LEU A 124 -12.46 -14.70 23.73
C LEU A 124 -13.62 -15.62 23.29
N ASN A 125 -13.34 -16.56 22.39
CA ASN A 125 -14.35 -17.52 21.91
C ASN A 125 -14.90 -18.35 23.06
N TYR A 126 -14.03 -18.86 23.93
CA TYR A 126 -14.45 -19.58 25.14
C TYR A 126 -15.37 -18.72 26.05
N LEU A 127 -15.00 -17.46 26.30
CA LEU A 127 -15.84 -16.56 27.10
C LEU A 127 -17.20 -16.28 26.45
N ASN A 128 -17.27 -16.33 25.12
CA ASN A 128 -18.47 -16.10 24.33
C ASN A 128 -19.40 -17.32 24.22
N ASN A 129 -19.01 -18.48 24.78
CA ASN A 129 -19.92 -19.61 24.85
C ASN A 129 -21.15 -19.27 25.69
N ASP A 130 -22.33 -19.72 25.25
CA ASP A 130 -23.55 -19.53 26.02
C ASP A 130 -23.52 -20.32 27.35
N ASP A 131 -24.55 -20.13 28.18
CA ASP A 131 -24.63 -20.80 29.50
C ASP A 131 -24.72 -22.34 29.39
N ASN A 132 -24.97 -22.89 28.19
CA ASN A 132 -24.97 -24.32 27.89
C ASN A 132 -23.65 -24.79 27.25
N GLY A 133 -22.65 -23.91 27.13
CA GLY A 133 -21.35 -24.20 26.53
C GLY A 133 -21.37 -24.26 25.00
N LYS A 134 -22.43 -23.78 24.34
CA LYS A 134 -22.53 -23.76 22.88
C LYS A 134 -21.66 -22.64 22.32
N GLU A 135 -20.80 -23.01 21.37
CA GLU A 135 -19.94 -22.08 20.64
C GLU A 135 -20.73 -21.31 19.58
N GLU A 136 -20.51 -20.00 19.49
CA GLU A 136 -21.00 -19.18 18.38
C GLU A 136 -20.11 -19.40 17.15
N LYS A 137 -20.73 -19.72 16.01
CA LYS A 137 -20.00 -20.01 14.78
C LYS A 137 -19.91 -18.76 13.89
N PRO A 138 -18.75 -18.51 13.26
CA PRO A 138 -18.63 -17.43 12.28
C PRO A 138 -19.54 -17.68 11.07
N VAL A 139 -20.28 -16.65 10.68
CA VAL A 139 -21.11 -16.62 9.47
C VAL A 139 -20.23 -16.20 8.30
N LYS A 140 -20.16 -17.05 7.26
CA LYS A 140 -19.56 -16.70 5.96
C LYS A 140 -20.55 -15.87 5.17
N MET A 141 -20.20 -14.62 4.88
CA MET A 141 -21.06 -13.73 4.10
C MET A 141 -21.01 -14.09 2.61
N THR A 142 -22.06 -13.76 1.87
CA THR A 142 -22.23 -14.11 0.45
C THR A 142 -22.34 -12.87 -0.44
N THR A 143 -21.95 -12.97 -1.71
CA THR A 143 -22.09 -11.86 -2.67
C THR A 143 -23.57 -11.43 -2.81
N PRO A 144 -23.89 -10.13 -2.87
CA PRO A 144 -25.26 -9.68 -3.06
C PRO A 144 -25.87 -10.32 -4.32
N GLY A 145 -27.04 -10.95 -4.17
CA GLY A 145 -27.72 -11.66 -5.26
C GLY A 145 -27.17 -13.05 -5.62
N SER A 146 -26.16 -13.57 -4.90
CA SER A 146 -25.62 -14.93 -5.14
C SER A 146 -25.30 -15.68 -3.84
N ASN A 147 -26.03 -16.76 -3.59
CA ASN A 147 -25.80 -17.63 -2.41
C ASN A 147 -24.63 -18.62 -2.59
N ARG A 148 -23.94 -18.59 -3.74
CA ARG A 148 -22.85 -19.54 -4.07
C ARG A 148 -21.46 -18.91 -4.02
N SER A 149 -21.40 -17.59 -4.04
CA SER A 149 -20.15 -16.84 -4.02
C SER A 149 -19.95 -16.21 -2.64
N PHE A 150 -18.76 -16.40 -2.06
CA PHE A 150 -18.38 -15.91 -0.73
C PHE A 150 -17.36 -14.76 -0.83
N MET A 151 -17.44 -13.99 -1.91
CA MET A 151 -16.52 -12.90 -2.22
C MET A 151 -17.30 -11.60 -2.43
N THR A 152 -16.68 -10.45 -2.14
CA THR A 152 -17.26 -9.15 -2.49
C THR A 152 -17.43 -8.98 -3.99
N ASN A 153 -18.45 -8.22 -4.40
CA ASN A 153 -18.64 -7.79 -5.80
C ASN A 153 -17.66 -6.66 -6.19
N GLU A 154 -17.79 -6.11 -7.41
CA GLU A 154 -16.97 -4.98 -7.89
C GLU A 154 -17.10 -3.73 -7.01
N ASP A 155 -18.25 -3.53 -6.36
CA ASP A 155 -18.51 -2.45 -5.40
C ASP A 155 -18.07 -2.77 -3.97
N GLY A 156 -17.30 -3.85 -3.76
CA GLY A 156 -16.81 -4.25 -2.45
C GLY A 156 -17.88 -4.75 -1.47
N LYS A 157 -19.10 -5.08 -1.91
CA LYS A 157 -20.22 -5.44 -1.03
C LYS A 157 -20.36 -6.96 -0.86
N ILE A 158 -20.72 -7.37 0.37
CA ILE A 158 -21.07 -8.74 0.75
C ILE A 158 -22.20 -8.72 1.78
N VAL A 159 -23.06 -9.73 1.85
CA VAL A 159 -24.30 -9.71 2.66
C VAL A 159 -24.47 -11.00 3.47
N ALA A 160 -25.05 -10.89 4.67
CA ALA A 160 -25.49 -12.03 5.47
C ALA A 160 -26.66 -11.65 6.39
N LYS A 161 -27.38 -12.67 6.87
CA LYS A 161 -28.28 -12.54 8.01
C LYS A 161 -27.50 -12.78 9.29
N LEU A 162 -27.51 -11.80 10.18
CA LEU A 162 -26.72 -11.78 11.41
C LEU A 162 -27.63 -11.57 12.61
N LYS A 163 -27.32 -12.24 13.72
CA LYS A 163 -27.98 -11.98 15.01
C LYS A 163 -27.70 -10.55 15.48
N LYS A 164 -28.69 -9.91 16.08
CA LYS A 164 -28.49 -8.63 16.77
C LYS A 164 -27.44 -8.72 17.87
N GLY A 165 -26.83 -7.57 18.17
CA GLY A 165 -25.79 -7.40 19.19
C GLY A 165 -24.37 -7.25 18.62
N TYR A 166 -23.37 -7.22 19.50
CA TYR A 166 -21.99 -6.87 19.13
C TYR A 166 -21.39 -7.94 18.21
N THR A 167 -20.99 -7.58 17.01
CA THR A 167 -20.50 -8.50 15.97
C THR A 167 -19.18 -7.99 15.41
N ILE A 168 -18.21 -8.90 15.27
CA ILE A 168 -16.92 -8.62 14.62
C ILE A 168 -16.93 -9.19 13.21
N PHE A 169 -16.57 -8.35 12.25
CA PHE A 169 -16.34 -8.66 10.84
C PHE A 169 -14.84 -8.79 10.60
N GLU A 170 -14.42 -9.84 9.90
CA GLU A 170 -13.03 -10.13 9.57
C GLU A 170 -12.89 -10.50 8.09
N THR A 171 -11.99 -9.83 7.37
CA THR A 171 -11.66 -10.16 5.98
C THR A 171 -10.61 -11.28 5.88
N ASP A 172 -10.45 -11.83 4.67
CA ASP A 172 -9.49 -12.90 4.38
C ASP A 172 -7.99 -12.56 4.61
N TYR A 173 -7.15 -13.60 4.59
CA TYR A 173 -5.72 -13.56 4.96
C TYR A 173 -4.83 -12.67 4.09
N LYS A 174 -5.29 -12.22 2.90
CA LYS A 174 -4.46 -11.38 2.03
C LYS A 174 -4.29 -9.97 2.61
N ARG A 175 -5.33 -9.43 3.27
CA ARG A 175 -5.30 -8.19 4.08
C ARG A 175 -6.36 -8.32 5.16
N ARG A 176 -5.94 -8.69 6.36
CA ARG A 176 -6.82 -8.92 7.52
C ARG A 176 -7.29 -7.57 8.08
N MET A 177 -8.54 -7.22 7.81
CA MET A 177 -9.26 -6.07 8.35
C MET A 177 -10.28 -6.58 9.36
N VAL A 178 -10.44 -5.86 10.46
CA VAL A 178 -11.32 -6.26 11.56
C VAL A 178 -12.14 -5.06 12.00
N THR A 179 -13.47 -5.18 11.96
CA THR A 179 -14.40 -4.14 12.42
C THR A 179 -15.40 -4.75 13.40
N GLY A 180 -15.55 -4.16 14.58
CA GLY A 180 -16.57 -4.55 15.56
C GLY A 180 -17.69 -3.51 15.63
N THR A 181 -18.95 -3.93 15.52
CA THR A 181 -20.11 -3.01 15.64
C THR A 181 -21.34 -3.71 16.20
N PHE A 182 -22.30 -2.95 16.71
CA PHE A 182 -23.59 -3.49 17.15
C PHE A 182 -24.54 -3.64 15.96
N ILE A 183 -25.08 -4.84 15.79
CA ILE A 183 -26.17 -5.08 14.85
C ILE A 183 -27.50 -4.82 15.55
N ASN A 184 -28.27 -3.86 15.06
CA ASN A 184 -29.61 -3.53 15.52
C ASN A 184 -30.56 -3.38 14.31
N ASP A 185 -31.83 -3.02 14.56
CA ASP A 185 -32.84 -2.87 13.50
C ASP A 185 -32.47 -1.83 12.42
N ASP A 186 -31.73 -0.80 12.83
CA ASP A 186 -31.28 0.32 11.99
C ASP A 186 -29.95 0.03 11.27
N THR A 187 -29.35 -1.14 11.50
CA THR A 187 -28.06 -1.52 10.89
C THR A 187 -28.28 -2.20 9.54
N ASP A 188 -28.30 -1.41 8.47
CA ASP A 188 -28.40 -1.94 7.09
C ASP A 188 -27.03 -2.20 6.46
N ILE A 189 -26.06 -1.31 6.70
CA ILE A 189 -24.72 -1.37 6.13
C ILE A 189 -23.67 -1.24 7.24
N VAL A 190 -22.67 -2.12 7.21
CA VAL A 190 -21.46 -2.05 8.03
C VAL A 190 -20.27 -1.85 7.10
N GLU A 191 -19.55 -0.76 7.28
CA GLU A 191 -18.29 -0.54 6.58
C GLU A 191 -17.18 -1.34 7.28
N VAL A 192 -16.50 -2.22 6.55
CA VAL A 192 -15.43 -3.06 7.08
C VAL A 192 -14.14 -2.71 6.36
N GLY A 193 -13.10 -2.38 7.11
CA GLY A 193 -11.86 -1.82 6.58
C GLY A 193 -11.66 -0.36 6.95
N SER A 194 -10.73 0.28 6.25
CA SER A 194 -10.37 1.67 6.50
C SER A 194 -11.21 2.59 5.63
N SER A 195 -11.61 3.73 6.19
CA SER A 195 -12.25 4.88 5.51
C SER A 195 -13.75 5.09 5.76
N LYS A 196 -14.16 5.35 7.01
CA LYS A 196 -15.35 6.17 7.25
C LYS A 196 -14.96 7.65 7.06
N ILE A 197 -15.76 8.47 6.38
CA ILE A 197 -15.65 9.93 6.55
C ILE A 197 -16.14 10.23 7.96
N VAL A 198 -15.21 10.62 8.83
CA VAL A 198 -15.49 10.74 10.25
C VAL A 198 -15.93 12.15 10.56
N ASP A 199 -17.13 12.25 11.11
CA ASP A 199 -17.56 13.47 11.76
C ASP A 199 -16.71 13.70 13.02
N GLY A 200 -15.79 14.67 12.97
CA GLY A 200 -14.90 15.03 14.07
C GLY A 200 -13.40 14.82 13.86
N LEU A 201 -12.96 14.24 12.73
CA LEU A 201 -11.54 14.22 12.36
C LEU A 201 -11.41 14.66 10.90
N LYS A 202 -10.75 15.79 10.68
CA LYS A 202 -10.42 16.30 9.34
C LYS A 202 -8.92 16.25 9.12
N ILE A 203 -8.48 15.62 8.04
CA ILE A 203 -7.08 15.46 7.69
C ILE A 203 -6.87 16.10 6.32
N ASP A 204 -6.04 17.14 6.27
CA ASP A 204 -5.69 17.82 5.03
C ASP A 204 -4.16 17.90 4.87
N ILE A 205 -3.69 18.15 3.65
CA ILE A 205 -2.30 18.54 3.38
C ILE A 205 -2.30 20.02 3.02
N SER A 206 -1.56 20.83 3.77
CA SER A 206 -1.67 22.29 3.68
C SER A 206 -0.76 22.94 2.63
N ASN A 207 0.30 22.25 2.23
CA ASN A 207 1.36 22.82 1.38
C ASN A 207 1.48 22.18 -0.02
N ILE A 208 0.61 21.22 -0.35
CA ILE A 208 0.57 20.56 -1.68
C ILE A 208 -0.82 20.72 -2.26
N LYS A 209 -0.88 21.01 -3.56
CA LYS A 209 -2.12 21.14 -4.32
C LYS A 209 -2.08 20.20 -5.52
N ALA A 210 -3.23 19.72 -5.95
CA ALA A 210 -3.35 18.97 -7.20
C ALA A 210 -3.30 19.95 -8.40
N LYS A 211 -2.60 19.59 -9.48
CA LYS A 211 -2.51 20.38 -10.72
C LYS A 211 -3.83 20.44 -11.51
N ASN A 212 -4.80 19.57 -11.20
CA ASN A 212 -6.13 19.50 -11.84
C ASN A 212 -7.21 19.11 -10.81
N ASP A 213 -8.48 19.03 -11.22
CA ASP A 213 -9.60 18.46 -10.44
C ASP A 213 -9.44 16.95 -10.11
N SER A 214 -8.25 16.37 -10.34
CA SER A 214 -7.95 14.94 -10.20
C SER A 214 -7.96 14.44 -8.75
N ASN A 215 -8.14 15.31 -7.74
CA ASN A 215 -8.04 15.04 -6.29
C ASN A 215 -6.71 14.38 -5.84
N ALA A 216 -5.83 14.00 -6.76
CA ALA A 216 -4.57 13.33 -6.48
C ALA A 216 -3.50 14.36 -6.13
N LEU A 217 -2.90 14.18 -4.95
CA LEU A 217 -1.78 15.00 -4.49
C LEU A 217 -0.47 14.30 -4.88
N SER A 218 0.49 15.07 -5.37
CA SER A 218 1.81 14.56 -5.71
C SER A 218 2.91 15.47 -5.19
N ALA A 219 4.07 14.88 -4.91
CA ALA A 219 5.23 15.58 -4.42
C ALA A 219 6.49 15.00 -5.06
N ASP A 220 7.49 15.85 -5.23
CA ASP A 220 8.86 15.42 -5.53
C ASP A 220 9.42 14.62 -4.31
N TYR A 221 10.25 13.59 -4.50
CA TYR A 221 10.99 13.00 -3.37
C TYR A 221 11.81 14.08 -2.66
N GLY A 222 11.83 14.01 -1.32
CA GLY A 222 12.44 15.02 -0.46
C GLY A 222 11.64 16.33 -0.35
N GLN A 223 10.57 16.53 -1.13
CA GLN A 223 9.69 17.67 -0.93
C GLN A 223 8.90 17.50 0.37
N GLN A 224 8.92 18.54 1.20
CA GLN A 224 8.18 18.56 2.45
C GLN A 224 6.67 18.44 2.21
N VAL A 225 6.01 17.65 3.06
CA VAL A 225 4.57 17.40 3.13
C VAL A 225 4.11 17.72 4.55
N ILE A 226 3.09 18.57 4.67
CA ILE A 226 2.54 18.99 5.97
C ILE A 226 1.10 18.51 6.09
N TYR A 227 0.88 17.48 6.90
CA TYR A 227 -0.46 17.04 7.28
C TYR A 227 -0.99 17.86 8.46
N GLU A 228 -2.23 18.30 8.34
CA GLU A 228 -2.98 18.98 9.39
C GLU A 228 -4.19 18.15 9.79
N LEU A 229 -4.14 17.59 11.01
CA LEU A 229 -5.23 16.82 11.59
C LEU A 229 -5.99 17.71 12.58
N ASN A 230 -7.22 18.07 12.22
CA ASN A 230 -8.12 18.83 13.05
C ASN A 230 -9.11 17.87 13.75
N ILE A 231 -9.10 17.92 15.08
CA ILE A 231 -9.74 16.94 15.96
C ILE A 231 -10.85 17.59 16.77
N ASP A 232 -12.08 17.10 16.62
CA ASP A 232 -13.18 17.36 17.55
C ASP A 232 -13.18 16.31 18.67
N ARG A 233 -12.53 16.67 19.77
CA ARG A 233 -12.39 15.81 20.96
C ARG A 233 -13.71 15.35 21.55
N LYS A 234 -14.82 16.04 21.29
CA LYS A 234 -16.14 15.64 21.82
C LYS A 234 -16.65 14.36 21.14
N LYS A 235 -16.21 14.08 19.92
CA LYS A 235 -16.64 12.93 19.10
C LYS A 235 -15.68 11.73 19.16
N LEU A 236 -14.53 11.90 19.85
CA LEU A 236 -13.52 10.87 20.05
C LEU A 236 -13.57 10.37 21.51
N SER A 237 -14.52 9.50 21.85
CA SER A 237 -14.86 9.24 23.27
C SER A 237 -14.34 7.91 23.89
N GLY A 238 -13.70 7.01 23.14
CA GLY A 238 -13.27 5.72 23.70
C GLY A 238 -12.06 5.76 24.66
N ASN A 239 -10.93 6.33 24.26
CA ASN A 239 -9.69 6.34 25.07
C ASN A 239 -8.90 7.67 24.98
N GLY A 240 -9.23 8.53 24.01
CA GLY A 240 -8.52 9.76 23.72
C GLY A 240 -7.15 9.55 23.08
N VAL A 241 -6.91 8.43 22.40
CA VAL A 241 -5.64 8.19 21.68
C VAL A 241 -5.88 8.24 20.17
N VAL A 242 -5.00 8.97 19.47
CA VAL A 242 -4.90 8.99 18.01
C VAL A 242 -3.55 8.40 17.64
N THR A 243 -3.54 7.39 16.80
CA THR A 243 -2.32 6.73 16.32
C THR A 243 -2.12 7.05 14.85
N LEU A 244 -1.00 7.68 14.53
CA LEU A 244 -0.56 7.93 13.16
C LEU A 244 0.28 6.75 12.70
N HIS A 245 0.09 6.27 11.49
CA HIS A 245 0.85 5.18 10.88
C HIS A 245 1.54 5.69 9.62
N ALA A 246 2.88 5.66 9.59
CA ALA A 246 3.63 6.06 8.40
C ALA A 246 3.89 4.86 7.48
N SER A 247 3.68 5.05 6.18
CA SER A 247 4.09 4.10 5.16
C SER A 247 5.61 3.97 5.09
N PRO A 248 6.16 2.86 4.56
CA PRO A 248 7.59 2.54 4.65
C PRO A 248 8.55 3.58 4.05
N ASN A 249 8.09 4.43 3.14
CA ASN A 249 8.94 5.43 2.51
C ASN A 249 8.41 6.86 2.72
N PHE A 250 7.47 7.05 3.66
CA PHE A 250 7.12 8.37 4.19
C PHE A 250 7.89 8.62 5.49
N VAL A 251 8.90 9.48 5.44
CA VAL A 251 9.74 9.82 6.58
C VAL A 251 9.10 10.96 7.36
N VAL A 252 8.63 10.67 8.58
CA VAL A 252 8.12 11.70 9.50
C VAL A 252 9.31 12.39 10.17
N GLU A 253 9.41 13.69 9.97
CA GLU A 253 10.46 14.54 10.54
C GLU A 253 10.05 15.11 11.89
N ASN A 254 8.79 15.54 12.02
CA ASN A 254 8.30 16.20 13.21
C ASN A 254 6.79 16.01 13.39
N ILE A 255 6.37 15.86 14.65
CA ILE A 255 4.99 15.95 15.08
C ILE A 255 4.93 17.03 16.16
N ASN A 256 4.06 18.02 15.99
CA ASN A 256 4.03 19.22 16.85
C ASN A 256 3.55 18.97 18.31
N VAL A 257 3.21 17.74 18.67
CA VAL A 257 2.68 17.34 19.97
C VAL A 257 3.47 16.16 20.55
N PRO A 258 3.49 15.99 21.89
CA PRO A 258 4.04 14.81 22.53
C PRO A 258 3.42 13.52 21.98
N HIS A 259 4.28 12.54 21.69
CA HIS A 259 3.89 11.26 21.12
C HIS A 259 4.89 10.18 21.50
N GLU A 260 4.45 8.94 21.44
CA GLU A 260 5.30 7.76 21.52
C GLU A 260 5.41 7.15 20.12
N ASP A 261 6.63 6.92 19.64
CA ASP A 261 6.87 6.27 18.35
C ASP A 261 7.39 4.85 18.52
N GLU A 262 6.90 3.93 17.70
CA GLU A 262 7.36 2.55 17.70
C GLU A 262 7.26 1.91 16.31
N LEU A 263 8.08 0.90 16.05
CA LEU A 263 7.83 -0.02 14.95
C LEU A 263 6.58 -0.84 15.27
N ILE A 264 5.77 -1.14 14.27
CA ILE A 264 4.63 -2.05 14.46
C ILE A 264 5.16 -3.43 14.87
N ASP A 265 4.44 -4.13 15.74
CA ASP A 265 4.86 -5.41 16.33
C ASP A 265 5.43 -6.43 15.32
N ASN A 266 4.83 -6.54 14.13
CA ASN A 266 5.28 -7.46 13.06
C ASN A 266 6.67 -7.11 12.46
N PHE A 267 7.17 -5.91 12.74
CA PHE A 267 8.46 -5.38 12.30
C PHE A 267 9.39 -5.06 13.47
N LYS A 268 8.96 -5.21 14.74
CA LYS A 268 9.88 -5.15 15.89
C LYS A 268 10.89 -6.30 15.86
N LYS A 269 10.43 -7.47 15.44
CA LYS A 269 11.26 -8.68 15.31
C LYS A 269 10.84 -9.51 14.10
N ILE A 270 11.82 -9.91 13.29
CA ILE A 270 11.62 -10.76 12.11
C ILE A 270 12.45 -12.03 12.25
N GLU A 271 11.82 -13.17 12.01
CA GLU A 271 12.46 -14.48 12.02
C GLU A 271 12.30 -15.15 10.66
N VAL A 272 13.42 -15.59 10.10
CA VAL A 272 13.51 -16.28 8.81
C VAL A 272 14.25 -17.60 9.00
N GLY A 273 13.59 -18.70 8.67
CA GLY A 273 14.13 -20.05 8.82
C GLY A 273 13.14 -21.10 8.35
N PRO A 274 13.55 -22.37 8.27
CA PRO A 274 12.63 -23.47 7.98
C PRO A 274 11.61 -23.58 9.13
N GLN A 275 10.34 -23.24 8.87
CA GLN A 275 9.27 -23.52 9.84
C GLN A 275 8.93 -25.02 9.82
N GLN A 276 8.82 -25.63 10.99
CA GLN A 276 8.24 -26.98 11.09
C GLN A 276 6.70 -26.87 11.01
N GLY A 277 6.10 -27.20 9.85
CA GLY A 277 4.65 -27.24 9.67
C GLY A 277 4.17 -27.16 8.20
N ASN A 278 2.88 -27.42 7.96
CA ASN A 278 2.22 -27.49 6.64
C ASN A 278 1.92 -26.12 5.97
N TYR A 279 2.78 -25.11 6.15
CA TYR A 279 2.62 -23.81 5.49
C TYR A 279 3.89 -23.45 4.71
N ILE A 280 3.69 -22.68 3.63
CA ILE A 280 4.66 -22.43 2.55
C ILE A 280 6.03 -21.99 3.12
N ASN A 281 7.03 -22.84 2.89
CA ASN A 281 8.41 -22.62 3.28
C ASN A 281 9.07 -21.54 2.42
N TYR A 282 9.52 -20.44 3.04
CA TYR A 282 10.58 -19.62 2.44
C TYR A 282 11.93 -20.21 2.87
N GLN A 283 12.43 -21.22 2.16
CA GLN A 283 13.81 -21.68 2.34
C GLN A 283 14.74 -20.70 1.63
N PHE A 284 15.47 -19.89 2.40
CA PHE A 284 16.59 -19.12 1.87
C PHE A 284 17.88 -19.88 2.17
N SER A 285 18.62 -20.24 1.13
CA SER A 285 19.89 -20.96 1.23
C SER A 285 21.06 -20.07 1.70
N ASN A 286 20.89 -18.74 1.70
CA ASN A 286 21.89 -17.80 2.17
C ASN A 286 21.23 -16.57 2.84
N PHE A 287 22.02 -15.84 3.61
CA PHE A 287 21.59 -14.65 4.36
C PHE A 287 21.16 -13.50 3.45
N GLU A 288 21.85 -13.29 2.33
CA GLU A 288 21.59 -12.18 1.40
C GLU A 288 20.18 -12.26 0.78
N ASP A 289 19.74 -13.45 0.40
CA ASP A 289 18.40 -13.66 -0.15
C ASP A 289 17.31 -13.48 0.92
N ALA A 290 17.60 -13.90 2.16
CA ALA A 290 16.74 -13.64 3.31
C ALA A 290 16.61 -12.12 3.56
N GLU A 291 17.72 -11.40 3.55
CA GLU A 291 17.76 -9.94 3.70
C GLU A 291 16.96 -9.23 2.60
N LYS A 292 17.16 -9.61 1.33
CA LYS A 292 16.38 -9.08 0.19
C LYS A 292 14.89 -9.34 0.33
N SER A 293 14.51 -10.52 0.82
CA SER A 293 13.10 -10.85 1.07
C SER A 293 12.50 -9.98 2.17
N VAL A 294 13.24 -9.73 3.25
CA VAL A 294 12.81 -8.84 4.34
C VAL A 294 12.70 -7.39 3.86
N ASN A 295 13.68 -6.88 3.12
CA ASN A 295 13.62 -5.54 2.51
C ASN A 295 12.37 -5.40 1.61
N ARG A 296 12.05 -6.42 0.82
CA ARG A 296 10.83 -6.44 -0.01
C ARG A 296 9.56 -6.47 0.83
N LYS A 297 9.54 -7.24 1.93
CA LYS A 297 8.41 -7.28 2.87
C LYS A 297 8.17 -5.92 3.51
N ILE A 298 9.24 -5.22 3.88
CA ILE A 298 9.19 -3.86 4.43
C ILE A 298 8.65 -2.90 3.37
N ALA A 299 9.22 -2.87 2.17
CA ALA A 299 8.79 -1.98 1.08
C ALA A 299 7.31 -2.15 0.71
N ASN A 300 6.80 -3.38 0.76
CA ASN A 300 5.41 -3.70 0.44
C ASN A 300 4.45 -3.56 1.64
N ALA A 301 4.92 -3.16 2.82
CA ALA A 301 4.07 -2.95 3.97
C ALA A 301 3.19 -1.71 3.79
N LEU A 302 1.97 -1.72 4.32
CA LEU A 302 1.12 -0.52 4.28
C LEU A 302 1.66 0.59 5.19
N PHE A 303 2.07 0.19 6.38
CA PHE A 303 2.73 1.03 7.37
C PHE A 303 3.80 0.20 8.08
N ILE A 304 4.82 0.87 8.61
CA ILE A 304 5.91 0.23 9.38
C ILE A 304 6.15 0.88 10.74
N LYS A 305 5.85 2.17 10.87
CA LYS A 305 6.05 2.95 12.09
C LYS A 305 4.73 3.59 12.54
N SER A 306 4.49 3.58 13.84
CA SER A 306 3.33 4.22 14.47
C SER A 306 3.75 5.31 15.44
N TYR A 307 2.92 6.33 15.56
CA TYR A 307 3.09 7.46 16.48
C TYR A 307 1.78 7.66 17.25
N SER A 308 1.79 7.34 18.53
CA SER A 308 0.61 7.41 19.40
C SER A 308 0.58 8.73 20.14
N VAL A 309 -0.50 9.50 19.94
CA VAL A 309 -0.77 10.77 20.60
C VAL A 309 -1.93 10.60 21.56
N ASN A 310 -1.67 10.81 22.86
CA ASN A 310 -2.73 10.85 23.86
C ASN A 310 -3.32 12.27 23.92
N LEU A 311 -4.54 12.43 23.42
CA LEU A 311 -5.29 13.68 23.38
C LEU A 311 -5.55 14.29 24.76
N LYS A 312 -5.51 13.48 25.83
CA LYS A 312 -5.61 13.98 27.22
C LYS A 312 -4.38 14.77 27.65
N ASP A 313 -3.22 14.46 27.06
CA ASP A 313 -1.93 15.05 27.43
C ASP A 313 -1.61 16.33 26.65
N ILE A 314 -2.51 16.73 25.74
CA ILE A 314 -2.35 17.90 24.87
C ILE A 314 -3.56 18.83 25.00
N SER A 315 -3.37 20.13 24.80
CA SER A 315 -4.44 21.15 24.85
C SER A 315 -4.95 21.59 23.48
N THR A 316 -4.23 21.25 22.40
CA THR A 316 -4.56 21.63 21.02
C THR A 316 -5.48 20.63 20.33
N ASN A 317 -6.42 21.11 19.52
CA ASN A 317 -7.23 20.28 18.63
C ASN A 317 -6.57 20.04 17.27
N LYS A 318 -5.34 20.52 17.08
CA LYS A 318 -4.61 20.41 15.82
C LYS A 318 -3.28 19.68 16.02
N ILE A 319 -3.13 18.54 15.34
CA ILE A 319 -1.87 17.81 15.22
C ILE A 319 -1.30 18.11 13.83
N ILE A 320 -0.03 18.51 13.79
CA ILE A 320 0.71 18.81 12.56
C ILE A 320 1.81 17.77 12.43
N VAL A 321 1.81 17.04 11.31
CA VAL A 321 2.83 16.06 10.96
C VAL A 321 3.59 16.60 9.76
N THR A 322 4.88 16.82 9.93
CA THR A 322 5.80 17.22 8.86
C THR A 322 6.65 16.03 8.46
N GLY A 323 6.75 15.76 7.16
CA GLY A 323 7.57 14.68 6.62
C GLY A 323 7.79 14.85 5.13
N HIS A 324 8.36 13.83 4.50
CA HIS A 324 8.54 13.78 3.05
C HIS A 324 8.49 12.34 2.55
N VAL A 325 8.23 12.16 1.25
CA VAL A 325 8.42 10.86 0.59
C VAL A 325 9.90 10.74 0.20
N SER A 326 10.54 9.62 0.52
CA SER A 326 11.92 9.34 0.12
C SER A 326 12.01 8.10 -0.76
N SER A 327 13.03 8.04 -1.61
CA SER A 327 13.38 6.84 -2.37
C SER A 327 13.77 5.66 -1.47
N GLN A 328 14.33 5.92 -0.30
CA GLN A 328 14.80 4.89 0.62
C GLN A 328 14.61 5.29 2.07
N ALA A 329 14.29 4.32 2.91
CA ALA A 329 14.14 4.54 4.34
C ALA A 329 14.77 3.38 5.11
N ASP A 330 15.47 3.71 6.19
CA ASP A 330 16.21 2.76 7.00
C ASP A 330 15.45 2.39 8.27
N TYR A 331 15.43 1.09 8.59
CA TYR A 331 14.74 0.52 9.74
C TYR A 331 15.67 -0.41 10.50
N ASN A 332 15.80 -0.22 11.81
CA ASN A 332 16.54 -1.15 12.65
C ASN A 332 15.58 -2.15 13.30
N ILE A 333 15.77 -3.45 13.04
CA ILE A 333 14.85 -4.52 13.41
C ILE A 333 15.62 -5.68 14.03
N ASP A 334 15.09 -6.29 15.09
CA ASP A 334 15.66 -7.52 15.62
C ASP A 334 15.44 -8.68 14.64
N PHE A 335 16.52 -9.17 14.04
CA PHE A 335 16.46 -10.18 13.00
C PHE A 335 17.01 -11.52 13.49
N LYS A 336 16.31 -12.62 13.19
CA LYS A 336 16.76 -13.98 13.44
C LYS A 336 16.79 -14.75 12.13
N PHE A 337 17.92 -15.36 11.82
CA PHE A 337 18.10 -16.14 10.58
C PHE A 337 18.59 -17.55 10.89
N ASN A 338 18.01 -18.55 10.25
CA ASN A 338 18.44 -19.94 10.33
C ASN A 338 18.80 -20.48 8.95
N ASP A 339 20.08 -20.81 8.78
CA ASP A 339 20.67 -21.39 7.57
C ASP A 339 20.64 -22.93 7.53
N GLY A 340 19.89 -23.56 8.45
CA GLY A 340 19.85 -25.00 8.65
C GLY A 340 20.83 -25.51 9.72
N SER A 341 21.78 -24.69 10.18
CA SER A 341 22.70 -25.03 11.29
C SER A 341 22.22 -24.55 12.66
N GLY A 342 21.14 -23.76 12.71
CA GLY A 342 20.59 -23.15 13.92
C GLY A 342 20.25 -21.67 13.70
N TYR A 343 19.54 -21.06 14.66
CA TYR A 343 19.22 -19.63 14.61
C TYR A 343 20.44 -18.78 15.01
N LYS A 344 20.75 -17.80 14.17
CA LYS A 344 21.66 -16.67 14.43
C LYS A 344 20.81 -15.43 14.68
N GLU A 345 21.15 -14.66 15.71
CA GLU A 345 20.44 -13.45 16.10
C GLU A 345 21.25 -12.21 15.73
N PHE A 346 20.56 -11.22 15.18
CA PHE A 346 21.08 -9.94 14.72
C PHE A 346 20.20 -8.84 15.33
N PRO A 347 20.45 -8.45 16.59
CA PRO A 347 19.69 -7.40 17.25
C PRO A 347 19.90 -6.06 16.53
N ASN A 348 18.84 -5.27 16.40
CA ASN A 348 18.88 -3.93 15.79
C ASN A 348 19.53 -3.91 14.39
N TYR A 349 19.28 -4.94 13.57
CA TYR A 349 19.83 -5.06 12.21
C TYR A 349 19.19 -4.03 11.28
N LYS A 350 20.01 -3.32 10.51
CA LYS A 350 19.56 -2.26 9.60
C LYS A 350 19.07 -2.86 8.27
N PHE A 351 17.79 -2.66 7.98
CA PHE A 351 17.18 -2.93 6.69
C PHE A 351 16.89 -1.60 5.96
N THR A 352 17.01 -1.61 4.63
CA THR A 352 16.76 -0.44 3.79
C THR A 352 15.58 -0.73 2.86
N SER A 353 14.48 -0.02 3.08
CA SER A 353 13.29 -0.06 2.24
C SER A 353 13.51 0.79 1.00
N LYS A 354 13.56 0.18 -0.18
CA LYS A 354 13.51 0.91 -1.45
C LYS A 354 12.07 1.19 -1.83
N ASN A 355 11.75 2.43 -2.16
CA ASN A 355 10.41 2.84 -2.52
C ASN A 355 10.02 2.23 -3.87
N ASN A 356 9.07 1.32 -3.83
CA ASN A 356 8.50 0.64 -5.00
C ASN A 356 7.01 0.92 -5.17
N SER A 357 6.44 1.81 -4.34
CA SER A 357 5.04 2.18 -4.37
C SER A 357 4.92 3.63 -4.82
N GLU A 358 4.06 3.87 -5.81
CA GLU A 358 3.74 5.23 -6.27
C GLU A 358 3.05 6.06 -5.19
N ILE A 359 2.49 5.43 -4.15
CA ILE A 359 1.66 6.08 -3.13
C ILE A 359 2.29 5.88 -1.75
N GLN A 360 2.49 6.98 -1.03
CA GLN A 360 3.06 7.02 0.32
C GLN A 360 2.31 8.06 1.18
N GLY A 361 2.39 7.96 2.50
CA GLY A 361 1.79 8.93 3.41
C GLY A 361 1.62 8.45 4.83
N VAL A 362 0.76 9.15 5.55
CA VAL A 362 0.36 8.83 6.93
C VAL A 362 -1.06 8.31 6.91
N TYR A 363 -1.37 7.26 7.64
CA TYR A 363 -2.73 6.79 7.95
C TYR A 363 -3.04 7.13 9.40
N VAL A 364 -4.31 7.28 9.75
CA VAL A 364 -4.69 7.73 11.09
C VAL A 364 -5.72 6.79 11.68
N ASP A 365 -5.36 6.14 12.78
CA ASP A 365 -6.25 5.32 13.56
C ASP A 365 -6.68 6.09 14.81
N TYR A 366 -7.94 5.98 15.19
CA TYR A 366 -8.44 6.54 16.44
C TYR A 366 -9.58 5.67 16.98
N THR A 367 -9.94 5.87 18.25
CA THR A 367 -11.11 5.21 18.83
C THR A 367 -12.30 6.17 18.88
N ASP A 368 -13.40 5.79 18.24
CA ASP A 368 -14.62 6.60 18.20
C ASP A 368 -15.35 6.62 19.55
N GLU A 369 -16.50 7.31 19.59
CA GLU A 369 -17.29 7.40 20.82
C GLU A 369 -17.90 6.09 21.32
N ASN A 370 -17.92 5.05 20.49
CA ASN A 370 -18.46 3.73 20.80
C ASN A 370 -17.35 2.70 21.11
N GLY A 371 -16.09 3.14 21.16
CA GLY A 371 -14.95 2.26 21.40
C GLY A 371 -14.44 1.52 20.16
N GLN A 372 -14.90 1.88 18.96
CA GLN A 372 -14.46 1.26 17.70
C GLN A 372 -13.16 1.90 17.22
N ILE A 373 -12.17 1.07 16.85
CA ILE A 373 -10.96 1.55 16.16
C ILE A 373 -11.35 1.86 14.72
N ILE A 374 -11.21 3.11 14.31
CA ILE A 374 -11.49 3.58 12.97
C ILE A 374 -10.19 4.10 12.37
N GLN A 375 -9.85 3.58 11.20
CA GLN A 375 -8.82 4.17 10.36
C GLN A 375 -9.45 5.24 9.46
N ALA A 376 -9.09 6.50 9.72
CA ALA A 376 -9.53 7.66 8.98
C ALA A 376 -8.78 7.83 7.66
N VAL A 377 -9.46 8.51 6.73
CA VAL A 377 -8.92 8.87 5.42
C VAL A 377 -7.95 10.03 5.55
N SER A 378 -6.71 9.78 5.21
CA SER A 378 -5.70 10.79 4.98
C SER A 378 -5.45 10.94 3.47
N PRO A 379 -5.22 12.16 2.96
CA PRO A 379 -4.74 12.33 1.60
C PRO A 379 -3.37 11.66 1.46
N LEU A 380 -3.17 10.84 0.44
CA LEU A 380 -1.88 10.19 0.17
C LEU A 380 -1.12 10.96 -0.91
N ILE A 381 0.20 10.87 -0.87
CA ILE A 381 1.11 11.54 -1.81
C ILE A 381 1.57 10.55 -2.87
N ARG A 382 1.45 10.99 -4.14
CA ARG A 382 1.96 10.27 -5.30
C ARG A 382 3.32 10.76 -5.75
N THR A 383 4.14 9.83 -6.22
CA THR A 383 5.44 10.09 -6.85
C THR A 383 5.59 9.24 -8.10
N TYR A 384 6.10 9.82 -9.17
CA TYR A 384 6.16 9.22 -10.50
C TYR A 384 7.59 9.05 -10.99
N GLY A 385 7.72 8.38 -12.14
CA GLY A 385 8.99 8.20 -12.82
C GLY A 385 8.84 8.29 -14.33
N ILE A 386 9.98 8.31 -15.01
CA ILE A 386 10.08 8.30 -16.46
C ILE A 386 11.42 7.65 -16.85
N ASN A 387 11.45 6.94 -17.97
CA ASN A 387 12.67 6.29 -18.44
C ASN A 387 13.15 6.93 -19.74
N PHE A 388 14.47 6.96 -19.94
CA PHE A 388 15.12 7.42 -21.16
C PHE A 388 16.17 6.43 -21.65
N VAL A 389 16.31 6.36 -22.97
CA VAL A 389 17.36 5.60 -23.65
C VAL A 389 18.16 6.54 -24.53
N THR A 390 19.47 6.40 -24.51
CA THR A 390 20.38 7.18 -25.35
C THR A 390 20.83 6.34 -26.54
N PHE A 391 20.79 6.93 -27.73
CA PHE A 391 21.06 6.21 -28.97
C PHE A 391 21.91 7.02 -29.94
N ASP A 392 22.60 6.32 -30.83
CA ASP A 392 23.36 6.90 -31.94
C ASP A 392 22.41 7.42 -33.03
N GLY A 393 22.39 8.72 -33.25
CA GLY A 393 21.55 9.38 -34.25
C GLY A 393 21.88 9.03 -35.71
N HIS A 394 23.03 8.42 -35.98
CA HIS A 394 23.40 7.89 -37.29
C HIS A 394 23.06 6.40 -37.41
N GLU A 395 23.49 5.58 -36.46
CA GLU A 395 23.38 4.11 -36.56
C GLU A 395 22.07 3.53 -35.98
N ASN A 396 21.31 4.30 -35.19
CA ASN A 396 20.14 3.84 -34.44
C ASN A 396 20.41 2.62 -33.52
N ASN A 397 21.63 2.55 -32.98
CA ASN A 397 22.02 1.60 -31.94
C ASN A 397 22.14 2.30 -30.58
N LEU A 398 22.18 1.52 -29.49
CA LEU A 398 22.45 2.08 -28.16
C LEU A 398 23.81 2.76 -28.11
N LEU A 399 23.85 3.98 -27.57
CA LEU A 399 25.07 4.75 -27.40
C LEU A 399 25.08 5.38 -26.02
N HIS A 400 26.20 5.28 -25.32
CA HIS A 400 26.40 5.87 -24.00
C HIS A 400 27.60 6.81 -23.98
N GLY A 401 27.75 7.58 -22.90
CA GLY A 401 28.91 8.46 -22.70
C GLY A 401 28.58 9.93 -22.60
N ALA A 402 27.32 10.33 -22.71
CA ALA A 402 26.88 11.66 -22.32
C ALA A 402 26.54 11.70 -20.82
N SER A 403 26.69 12.88 -20.22
CA SER A 403 26.16 13.20 -18.89
C SER A 403 25.04 14.21 -19.02
N TYR A 404 24.13 14.21 -18.04
CA TYR A 404 22.89 14.97 -18.08
C TYR A 404 22.65 15.71 -16.78
N THR A 405 21.82 16.74 -16.87
CA THR A 405 21.16 17.37 -15.72
C THR A 405 19.65 17.33 -15.90
N ILE A 406 18.93 17.55 -14.81
CA ILE A 406 17.48 17.68 -14.78
C ILE A 406 17.08 19.05 -14.24
N GLY A 407 16.09 19.66 -14.90
CA GLY A 407 15.46 20.88 -14.44
C GLY A 407 13.94 20.75 -14.42
N LYS A 408 13.30 21.68 -13.73
CA LYS A 408 11.86 21.92 -13.82
C LYS A 408 11.59 23.38 -14.13
N TYR A 409 10.39 23.68 -14.63
CA TYR A 409 9.97 25.03 -14.94
C TYR A 409 8.55 25.31 -14.48
N SER A 410 8.29 26.57 -14.13
CA SER A 410 6.95 27.02 -13.77
C SER A 410 6.13 27.40 -15.00
N GLU A 411 4.82 27.62 -14.82
CA GLU A 411 3.94 28.15 -15.88
C GLU A 411 4.41 29.51 -16.42
N ASN A 412 5.08 30.31 -15.58
CA ASN A 412 5.66 31.60 -15.97
C ASN A 412 7.03 31.45 -16.66
N GLY A 413 7.52 30.22 -16.81
CA GLY A 413 8.80 29.89 -17.44
C GLY A 413 10.03 30.03 -16.53
N ASP A 414 9.86 30.30 -15.23
CA ASP A 414 10.98 30.30 -14.29
C ASP A 414 11.66 28.93 -14.30
N VAL A 415 12.98 28.89 -14.46
CA VAL A 415 13.74 27.64 -14.47
C VAL A 415 14.27 27.33 -13.07
N TYR A 416 14.21 26.05 -12.72
CA TYR A 416 14.82 25.49 -11.53
C TYR A 416 15.70 24.30 -11.92
N LEU A 417 16.96 24.30 -11.50
CA LEU A 417 17.86 23.15 -11.69
C LEU A 417 17.95 22.34 -10.41
N LEU A 418 18.02 21.01 -10.54
CA LEU A 418 18.34 20.18 -9.40
C LEU A 418 19.80 20.45 -8.99
N SER A 419 20.00 20.77 -7.73
CA SER A 419 21.32 21.07 -7.17
C SER A 419 21.56 20.20 -5.95
N LYS A 420 22.83 19.83 -5.78
CA LYS A 420 23.37 19.13 -4.62
C LYS A 420 24.27 20.08 -3.84
N ASP A 421 23.80 20.53 -2.69
CA ASP A 421 24.65 21.24 -1.71
C ASP A 421 25.02 20.28 -0.58
N LYS A 422 26.30 19.88 -0.53
CA LYS A 422 26.78 18.76 0.29
C LYS A 422 25.97 17.48 0.03
N ASP A 423 25.10 17.10 0.94
CA ASP A 423 24.25 15.91 0.85
C ASP A 423 22.75 16.26 0.78
N VAL A 424 22.42 17.54 0.54
CA VAL A 424 21.03 18.01 0.42
C VAL A 424 20.73 18.32 -1.04
N PHE A 425 19.73 17.64 -1.57
CA PHE A 425 19.21 17.85 -2.92
C PHE A 425 18.04 18.81 -2.87
N SER A 426 18.04 19.80 -3.76
CA SER A 426 16.97 20.78 -3.84
C SER A 426 16.88 21.42 -5.22
N TRP A 427 15.69 21.88 -5.56
CA TRP A 427 15.47 22.70 -6.73
C TRP A 427 15.91 24.13 -6.47
N LYS A 428 16.94 24.61 -7.18
CA LYS A 428 17.40 25.98 -7.11
C LYS A 428 16.85 26.78 -8.28
N LYS A 429 16.25 27.93 -7.99
CA LYS A 429 15.78 28.85 -9.01
C LYS A 429 16.97 29.49 -9.71
N GLU A 430 16.91 29.55 -11.03
CA GLU A 430 17.91 30.20 -11.86
C GLU A 430 17.46 31.60 -12.31
N ASP A 431 18.41 32.46 -12.67
CA ASP A 431 18.18 33.83 -13.15
C ASP A 431 17.86 33.89 -14.67
N PHE A 432 17.46 32.77 -15.26
CA PHE A 432 17.09 32.64 -16.67
C PHE A 432 15.76 31.90 -16.86
N ASN A 433 15.16 32.05 -18.04
CA ASN A 433 13.83 31.53 -18.35
C ASN A 433 13.85 30.45 -19.46
N ILE A 434 12.86 29.57 -19.45
CA ILE A 434 12.69 28.46 -20.42
C ILE A 434 12.51 28.93 -21.88
N TYR A 435 12.23 30.21 -22.14
CA TYR A 435 12.05 30.77 -23.48
C TYR A 435 13.33 31.35 -24.11
N GLU A 436 14.46 31.28 -23.42
CA GLU A 436 15.71 31.86 -23.91
C GLU A 436 16.33 31.04 -25.06
N GLN A 437 16.92 31.74 -26.03
CA GLN A 437 17.47 31.11 -27.23
C GLN A 437 18.72 30.26 -26.95
N ASP A 438 19.49 30.62 -25.93
CA ASP A 438 20.71 29.95 -25.47
C ASP A 438 20.48 29.12 -24.20
N LEU A 439 19.22 28.76 -23.90
CA LEU A 439 18.82 28.01 -22.70
C LEU A 439 19.70 26.79 -22.43
N ALA A 440 19.97 25.96 -23.44
CA ALA A 440 20.81 24.76 -23.25
C ALA A 440 22.24 25.09 -22.84
N SER A 441 22.84 26.19 -23.32
CA SER A 441 24.15 26.64 -22.84
C SER A 441 24.07 27.14 -21.40
N LYS A 442 23.06 27.94 -21.05
CA LYS A 442 22.87 28.45 -19.69
C LYS A 442 22.60 27.36 -18.66
N VAL A 443 21.76 26.39 -19.00
CA VAL A 443 21.51 25.21 -18.16
C VAL A 443 22.82 24.50 -17.86
N ARG A 444 23.68 24.30 -18.87
CA ARG A 444 24.97 23.62 -18.69
C ARG A 444 25.93 24.39 -17.79
N GLU A 445 26.06 25.70 -18.01
CA GLU A 445 26.97 26.55 -17.24
C GLU A 445 26.57 26.63 -15.75
N ASN A 446 25.27 26.53 -15.45
CA ASN A 446 24.73 26.63 -14.09
C ASN A 446 24.41 25.27 -13.45
N SER A 447 24.61 24.16 -14.17
CA SER A 447 24.32 22.81 -13.67
C SER A 447 25.24 22.43 -12.51
N ASN A 448 24.65 22.20 -11.34
CA ASN A 448 25.38 21.77 -10.16
C ASN A 448 25.26 20.25 -9.90
N PHE A 449 24.13 19.63 -10.22
CA PHE A 449 23.98 18.18 -10.21
C PHE A 449 24.01 17.63 -11.63
N VAL A 450 24.88 16.63 -11.83
CA VAL A 450 25.12 15.98 -13.12
C VAL A 450 25.19 14.48 -12.91
N PHE A 451 24.53 13.71 -13.77
CA PHE A 451 24.51 12.25 -13.71
C PHE A 451 24.78 11.62 -15.09
N ASP A 452 25.27 10.39 -15.07
CA ASP A 452 25.49 9.56 -16.27
C ASP A 452 24.34 8.55 -16.45
N GLY A 453 24.23 7.97 -17.65
CA GLY A 453 23.42 6.77 -17.87
C GLY A 453 23.97 5.54 -17.12
N GLY A 454 23.15 4.48 -17.01
CA GLY A 454 23.49 3.27 -16.25
C GLY A 454 22.74 3.12 -14.93
N LYS A 455 21.95 4.10 -14.51
CA LYS A 455 21.43 4.20 -13.15
C LYS A 455 19.96 4.62 -13.11
N VAL A 456 19.32 4.23 -12.01
CA VAL A 456 18.11 4.88 -11.52
C VAL A 456 18.55 6.10 -10.71
N ILE A 457 18.09 7.27 -11.11
CA ILE A 457 18.35 8.55 -10.45
C ILE A 457 17.07 8.97 -9.74
N ASN A 458 17.09 8.94 -8.42
CA ASN A 458 16.03 9.49 -7.60
C ASN A 458 16.31 10.97 -7.34
N ILE A 459 15.29 11.82 -7.42
CA ILE A 459 15.51 13.28 -7.29
C ILE A 459 15.89 13.76 -5.89
N ASP A 460 15.75 12.91 -4.86
CA ASP A 460 16.32 13.14 -3.53
C ASP A 460 17.82 12.85 -3.46
N GLY A 461 18.43 12.44 -4.60
CA GLY A 461 19.86 12.32 -4.78
C GLY A 461 20.44 10.93 -4.61
N THR A 462 19.60 9.95 -4.31
CA THR A 462 19.99 8.55 -4.23
C THR A 462 20.07 7.93 -5.62
N GLU A 463 21.03 7.04 -5.82
CA GLU A 463 21.24 6.35 -7.09
C GLU A 463 21.20 4.83 -6.87
N ASP A 464 20.49 4.14 -7.75
CA ASP A 464 20.44 2.67 -7.76
C ASP A 464 20.93 2.11 -9.10
N GLU A 465 21.39 0.86 -9.09
CA GLU A 465 21.65 0.11 -10.31
C GLU A 465 20.32 -0.27 -10.99
N ILE A 466 20.30 -0.19 -12.32
CA ILE A 466 19.17 -0.72 -13.11
C ILE A 466 19.22 -2.25 -13.04
N GLU A 467 18.11 -2.86 -12.61
CA GLU A 467 18.02 -4.33 -12.50
C GLU A 467 18.23 -5.00 -13.85
N LEU A 468 18.95 -6.13 -13.85
CA LEU A 468 19.17 -6.92 -15.05
C LEU A 468 17.90 -7.71 -15.43
N SER A 469 17.56 -7.69 -16.71
CA SER A 469 16.39 -8.42 -17.25
C SER A 469 16.70 -9.93 -17.36
N LYS A 470 16.46 -10.67 -16.28
CA LYS A 470 16.75 -12.12 -16.19
C LYS A 470 15.72 -13.01 -16.89
N THR A 471 14.62 -12.45 -17.38
CA THR A 471 13.49 -13.19 -17.96
C THR A 471 13.66 -13.47 -19.46
N GLN A 472 14.70 -12.91 -20.10
CA GLN A 472 14.99 -13.16 -21.51
C GLN A 472 15.56 -14.56 -21.73
N PHE A 473 15.06 -15.26 -22.76
CA PHE A 473 15.54 -16.61 -23.14
C PHE A 473 17.04 -16.64 -23.45
N SER A 474 17.59 -15.56 -23.98
CA SER A 474 19.02 -15.36 -24.28
C SER A 474 19.68 -14.42 -23.26
N TYR A 475 19.39 -14.56 -21.97
CA TYR A 475 19.98 -13.71 -20.95
C TYR A 475 21.51 -13.74 -21.00
N ASN A 476 22.11 -12.58 -21.24
CA ASN A 476 23.55 -12.36 -21.17
C ASN A 476 23.81 -11.15 -20.26
N LYS A 477 24.44 -11.43 -19.11
CA LYS A 477 24.77 -10.42 -18.10
C LYS A 477 25.58 -9.26 -18.68
N LYS A 478 26.62 -9.54 -19.48
CA LYS A 478 27.51 -8.50 -20.03
C LYS A 478 26.80 -7.61 -21.04
N GLU A 479 25.95 -8.20 -21.89
CA GLU A 479 25.16 -7.44 -22.86
C GLU A 479 24.12 -6.57 -22.15
N ASN A 480 23.47 -7.08 -21.10
CA ASN A 480 22.54 -6.30 -20.29
C ASN A 480 23.25 -5.14 -19.57
N GLU A 481 24.38 -5.38 -18.92
CA GLU A 481 25.19 -4.34 -18.27
C GLU A 481 25.62 -3.27 -19.27
N GLN A 482 25.96 -3.66 -20.50
CA GLN A 482 26.36 -2.73 -21.55
C GLN A 482 25.18 -1.92 -22.09
N ALA A 483 24.01 -2.54 -22.27
CA ALA A 483 22.79 -1.86 -22.66
C ALA A 483 22.35 -0.86 -21.58
N ASN A 484 22.38 -1.27 -20.30
CA ASN A 484 21.98 -0.44 -19.16
C ASN A 484 22.75 0.89 -19.08
N LYS A 485 24.02 0.94 -19.50
CA LYS A 485 24.81 2.19 -19.57
C LYS A 485 24.17 3.27 -20.46
N SER A 486 23.31 2.88 -21.39
CA SER A 486 22.58 3.79 -22.28
C SER A 486 21.18 4.12 -21.74
N LEU A 487 20.80 3.60 -20.58
CA LEU A 487 19.49 3.81 -19.96
C LEU A 487 19.61 4.80 -18.80
N ILE A 488 18.58 5.62 -18.63
CA ILE A 488 18.42 6.54 -17.51
C ILE A 488 17.01 6.35 -16.99
N GLN A 489 16.86 6.04 -15.70
CA GLN A 489 15.55 5.93 -15.07
C GLN A 489 15.41 7.03 -14.03
N LEU A 490 14.51 7.99 -14.23
CA LEU A 490 14.24 9.05 -13.25
C LEU A 490 13.07 8.63 -12.36
N ARG A 491 13.19 8.85 -11.05
CA ARG A 491 12.16 8.48 -10.06
C ARG A 491 11.94 9.61 -9.05
N GLY A 492 10.74 9.64 -8.49
CA GLY A 492 10.37 10.56 -7.43
C GLY A 492 9.80 11.89 -7.91
N LEU A 493 9.32 12.00 -9.14
CA LEU A 493 8.84 13.28 -9.71
C LEU A 493 7.35 13.51 -9.41
N SER A 494 6.96 14.75 -9.15
CA SER A 494 5.55 15.17 -9.02
C SER A 494 4.89 15.41 -10.39
N ASP A 495 3.64 14.98 -10.58
CA ASP A 495 2.88 15.36 -11.80
C ASP A 495 2.46 16.84 -11.81
N ASN A 496 2.69 17.57 -10.72
CA ASN A 496 2.49 19.02 -10.66
C ASN A 496 3.59 19.80 -11.41
N GLY A 497 4.76 19.20 -11.60
CA GLY A 497 5.88 19.84 -12.29
C GLY A 497 5.84 19.63 -13.80
N ASP A 498 6.46 20.55 -14.53
CA ASP A 498 6.91 20.32 -15.90
C ASP A 498 8.45 20.34 -15.90
N TYR A 499 9.04 19.34 -16.54
CA TYR A 499 10.46 19.01 -16.38
C TYR A 499 11.20 19.05 -17.71
N PHE A 500 12.52 19.07 -17.63
CA PHE A 500 13.37 18.83 -18.77
C PHE A 500 14.66 18.11 -18.38
N ILE A 501 15.23 17.39 -19.35
CA ILE A 501 16.57 16.82 -19.28
C ILE A 501 17.45 17.46 -20.35
N CYS A 502 18.69 17.78 -19.98
CA CYS A 502 19.66 18.43 -20.86
C CYS A 502 21.00 17.70 -20.78
N GLN A 503 21.65 17.51 -21.92
CA GLN A 503 23.04 17.04 -21.96
C GLN A 503 23.95 18.15 -21.42
N VAL A 504 24.92 17.80 -20.58
CA VAL A 504 25.84 18.78 -19.95
C VAL A 504 27.32 18.57 -20.21
N ASN A 505 27.82 17.33 -20.17
CA ASN A 505 29.25 17.07 -20.33
C ASN A 505 29.61 16.41 -21.67
N GLN A 506 30.79 16.81 -22.14
CA GLN A 506 31.53 16.20 -23.25
C GLN A 506 32.44 15.09 -22.69
N LYS A 507 32.00 13.83 -22.67
CA LYS A 507 33.02 12.76 -22.72
C LYS A 507 33.61 12.73 -24.13
N SER A 508 34.89 12.39 -24.23
CA SER A 508 35.62 12.34 -25.51
C SER A 508 34.85 11.60 -26.59
N GLY A 509 34.50 12.30 -27.68
CA GLY A 509 33.93 11.70 -28.90
C GLY A 509 32.45 11.95 -29.14
N ILE A 510 31.69 12.50 -28.18
CA ILE A 510 30.27 12.84 -28.34
C ILE A 510 30.09 14.34 -28.59
N GLN A 511 29.30 14.69 -29.61
CA GLN A 511 28.95 16.06 -29.94
C GLN A 511 27.90 16.60 -28.97
N ASP A 512 27.97 17.90 -28.70
CA ASP A 512 26.91 18.64 -28.04
C ASP A 512 25.68 18.78 -28.96
N ASN A 513 24.53 18.32 -28.48
CA ASN A 513 23.28 18.43 -29.23
C ASN A 513 22.55 19.77 -28.97
N ASN A 514 22.95 20.57 -27.97
CA ASN A 514 22.29 21.82 -27.54
C ASN A 514 20.75 21.71 -27.45
N LYS A 515 20.23 20.51 -27.14
CA LYS A 515 18.80 20.19 -27.11
C LYS A 515 18.31 20.08 -25.66
N ILE A 516 17.13 20.65 -25.42
CA ILE A 516 16.36 20.48 -24.19
C ILE A 516 15.21 19.52 -24.48
N TYR A 517 15.16 18.40 -23.76
CA TYR A 517 14.07 17.44 -23.87
C TYR A 517 13.07 17.72 -22.75
N LYS A 518 11.95 18.38 -23.07
CA LYS A 518 10.88 18.70 -22.12
C LYS A 518 9.95 17.50 -21.96
N PHE A 519 9.49 17.26 -20.74
CA PHE A 519 8.57 16.17 -20.42
C PHE A 519 7.73 16.48 -19.18
N SER A 520 6.62 15.78 -19.03
CA SER A 520 5.80 15.77 -17.82
C SER A 520 5.64 14.33 -17.32
N VAL A 521 5.27 14.12 -16.06
CA VAL A 521 5.10 12.79 -15.49
C VAL A 521 3.64 12.51 -15.10
N SER A 522 3.27 11.23 -15.11
CA SER A 522 1.95 10.72 -14.76
C SER A 522 2.07 9.22 -14.42
N THR A 523 0.95 8.56 -14.11
CA THR A 523 0.90 7.10 -13.90
C THR A 523 1.44 6.30 -15.08
N ASP A 524 1.33 6.85 -16.30
CA ASP A 524 1.66 6.12 -17.51
C ASP A 524 3.10 6.35 -17.96
N SER A 525 3.84 7.28 -17.36
CA SER A 525 5.12 7.79 -17.88
C SER A 525 6.28 6.79 -17.89
N ILE A 526 6.19 5.70 -17.11
CA ILE A 526 7.10 4.55 -17.20
C ILE A 526 6.64 3.59 -18.32
N SER A 527 5.32 3.44 -18.48
CA SER A 527 4.71 2.48 -19.39
C SER A 527 4.57 2.96 -20.84
N LYS A 528 4.60 4.28 -21.06
CA LYS A 528 4.39 4.94 -22.36
C LYS A 528 5.41 6.04 -22.57
N ALA A 529 6.22 5.93 -23.61
CA ALA A 529 7.17 6.97 -23.96
C ALA A 529 6.48 8.15 -24.69
N GLN A 530 6.92 9.37 -24.41
CA GLN A 530 6.47 10.61 -25.07
C GLN A 530 7.24 10.88 -26.38
N PHE A 531 8.47 10.38 -26.46
CA PHE A 531 9.33 10.48 -27.65
C PHE A 531 9.98 9.13 -27.92
N GLU A 532 9.24 8.28 -28.65
CA GLU A 532 9.67 6.93 -29.00
C GLU A 532 10.70 6.87 -30.13
N ASN A 533 11.57 5.86 -30.08
CA ASN A 533 12.31 5.39 -31.23
C ASN A 533 12.21 3.85 -31.31
N TYR A 534 11.28 3.35 -32.12
CA TYR A 534 11.03 1.91 -32.22
C TYR A 534 12.24 1.09 -32.71
N LEU A 535 13.22 1.73 -33.37
CA LEU A 535 14.43 1.06 -33.86
C LEU A 535 15.34 0.64 -32.72
N VAL A 536 15.31 1.34 -31.58
CA VAL A 536 16.20 1.04 -30.45
C VAL A 536 15.59 0.07 -29.44
N ASN A 537 14.26 -0.09 -29.46
CA ASN A 537 13.53 -0.91 -28.48
C ASN A 537 14.04 -2.36 -28.41
N GLY A 538 14.44 -2.93 -29.55
CA GLY A 538 14.97 -4.31 -29.61
C GLY A 538 16.31 -4.50 -28.90
N TYR A 539 17.04 -3.43 -28.60
CA TYR A 539 18.33 -3.48 -27.90
C TYR A 539 18.19 -3.28 -26.38
N ILE A 540 17.01 -2.90 -25.89
CA ILE A 540 16.75 -2.59 -24.48
C ILE A 540 16.26 -3.86 -23.77
N PRO A 541 17.02 -4.44 -22.82
CA PRO A 541 16.71 -5.76 -22.30
C PRO A 541 15.38 -5.87 -21.52
N ASP A 542 14.97 -4.79 -20.87
CA ASP A 542 13.75 -4.73 -20.05
C ASP A 542 12.60 -3.99 -20.74
N TYR A 543 12.74 -3.65 -22.03
CA TYR A 543 11.67 -3.01 -22.78
C TYR A 543 10.44 -3.93 -22.89
N SER A 544 9.27 -3.35 -22.60
CA SER A 544 7.99 -4.02 -22.74
C SER A 544 6.92 -3.00 -23.06
N THR A 545 6.26 -3.16 -24.22
CA THR A 545 5.20 -2.26 -24.67
C THR A 545 4.08 -2.14 -23.64
N ASN A 546 3.65 -0.92 -23.35
CA ASN A 546 2.67 -0.55 -22.32
C ASN A 546 3.03 -0.96 -20.88
N ASN A 547 4.28 -1.34 -20.59
CA ASN A 547 4.71 -1.69 -19.22
C ASN A 547 5.99 -0.96 -18.82
N ASN A 548 6.98 -0.92 -19.72
CA ASN A 548 8.28 -0.31 -19.49
C ASN A 548 8.85 0.17 -20.82
N GLU A 549 8.61 1.45 -21.12
CA GLU A 549 9.02 2.10 -22.36
C GLU A 549 10.02 3.22 -22.07
N TYR A 550 10.77 3.59 -23.10
CA TYR A 550 11.91 4.49 -22.97
C TYR A 550 11.81 5.65 -23.94
N ASN A 551 11.98 6.85 -23.40
CA ASN A 551 12.05 8.09 -24.14
C ASN A 551 13.42 8.25 -24.79
N ALA A 552 13.48 8.40 -26.11
CA ALA A 552 14.72 8.37 -26.87
C ALA A 552 15.44 9.73 -26.86
N ILE A 553 16.69 9.73 -26.42
CA ILE A 553 17.61 10.88 -26.45
C ILE A 553 18.69 10.60 -27.48
N GLU A 554 18.77 11.48 -28.48
CA GLU A 554 19.74 11.36 -29.56
C GLU A 554 21.13 11.86 -29.13
N LEU A 555 22.14 11.04 -29.44
CA LEU A 555 23.56 11.35 -29.35
C LEU A 555 24.22 11.24 -30.72
N LEU A 556 25.15 12.14 -31.03
CA LEU A 556 25.96 12.10 -32.26
C LEU A 556 27.42 12.01 -31.87
N LYS A 557 28.22 11.20 -32.59
CA LYS A 557 29.67 11.30 -32.45
C LYS A 557 30.19 12.53 -33.19
N ASN A 558 31.37 13.00 -32.81
CA ASN A 558 31.97 14.19 -33.41
C ASN A 558 32.09 14.08 -34.94
N GLY A 559 31.42 14.99 -35.67
CA GLY A 559 31.45 15.06 -37.13
C GLY A 559 30.37 14.23 -37.83
N GLU A 560 29.58 13.44 -37.08
CA GLU A 560 28.42 12.73 -37.62
C GLU A 560 27.21 13.68 -37.74
N LYS A 561 26.28 13.29 -38.60
CA LYS A 561 24.99 13.96 -38.75
C LYS A 561 23.89 12.93 -38.53
N THR A 562 22.76 13.39 -38.01
CA THR A 562 21.56 12.57 -37.86
C THR A 562 21.19 11.94 -39.20
N ASP A 563 21.08 10.62 -39.22
CA ASP A 563 20.49 9.91 -40.35
C ASP A 563 19.00 9.74 -40.05
N THR A 564 18.15 10.44 -40.80
CA THR A 564 16.71 10.38 -40.54
C THR A 564 16.17 9.09 -41.14
N PRO A 565 15.67 8.13 -40.32
CA PRO A 565 15.16 6.89 -40.86
C PRO A 565 13.96 7.17 -41.76
N ILE A 566 13.95 6.56 -42.94
CA ILE A 566 12.82 6.66 -43.87
C ILE A 566 11.59 6.03 -43.19
N ASN A 567 10.51 6.80 -43.08
CA ASN A 567 9.25 6.36 -42.46
C ASN A 567 8.87 4.94 -42.94
N PRO A 568 8.65 3.98 -42.03
CA PRO A 568 8.41 2.58 -42.40
C PRO A 568 7.18 2.41 -43.30
N TYR A 569 6.14 3.23 -43.12
CA TYR A 569 4.97 3.25 -44.00
C TYR A 569 5.32 3.73 -45.41
N LEU A 570 6.22 4.71 -45.54
CA LEU A 570 6.70 5.19 -46.83
C LEU A 570 7.54 4.10 -47.52
N ARG A 571 8.38 3.39 -46.77
CA ARG A 571 9.19 2.28 -47.28
C ARG A 571 8.33 1.11 -47.77
N ILE A 572 7.31 0.73 -46.98
CA ILE A 572 6.31 -0.27 -47.37
C ILE A 572 5.55 0.20 -48.62
N GLY A 573 5.15 1.47 -48.67
CA GLY A 573 4.49 2.08 -49.82
C GLY A 573 5.34 1.99 -51.09
N ILE A 574 6.63 2.32 -51.02
CA ILE A 574 7.57 2.22 -52.15
C ILE A 574 7.70 0.77 -52.62
N ILE A 575 7.83 -0.20 -51.71
CA ILE A 575 7.90 -1.62 -52.06
C ILE A 575 6.61 -2.06 -52.76
N PHE A 576 5.45 -1.66 -52.23
CA PHE A 576 4.16 -2.02 -52.79
C PHE A 576 3.98 -1.47 -54.21
N VAL A 577 4.32 -0.19 -54.42
CA VAL A 577 4.30 0.46 -55.74
C VAL A 577 5.27 -0.22 -56.71
N SER A 578 6.46 -0.62 -56.24
CA SER A 578 7.46 -1.31 -57.05
C SER A 578 6.96 -2.68 -57.52
N ILE A 579 6.33 -3.45 -56.64
CA ILE A 579 5.71 -4.74 -56.99
C ILE A 579 4.58 -4.54 -58.00
N LEU A 580 3.74 -3.52 -57.81
CA LEU A 580 2.64 -3.19 -58.71
C LEU A 580 3.13 -2.83 -60.12
N LEU A 581 4.22 -2.06 -60.21
CA LEU A 581 4.90 -1.73 -61.47
C LEU A 581 5.47 -2.97 -62.16
N ILE A 582 6.11 -3.88 -61.41
CA ILE A 582 6.64 -5.14 -61.95
C ILE A 582 5.50 -5.99 -62.52
N VAL A 583 4.39 -6.12 -61.80
CA VAL A 583 3.20 -6.88 -62.26
C VAL A 583 2.61 -6.25 -63.54
N MET A 584 2.47 -4.92 -63.60
CA MET A 584 1.98 -4.23 -64.80
C MET A 584 2.92 -4.43 -66.00
N LEU A 585 4.23 -4.25 -65.82
CA LEU A 585 5.22 -4.45 -66.88
C LEU A 585 5.24 -5.90 -67.38
N SER A 586 5.11 -6.86 -66.47
CA SER A 586 4.99 -8.29 -66.80
C SER A 586 3.74 -8.56 -67.62
N GLY A 587 2.60 -8.00 -67.23
CA GLY A 587 1.34 -8.11 -67.97
C GLY A 587 1.42 -7.51 -69.37
N ILE A 588 2.03 -6.32 -69.51
CA ILE A 588 2.26 -5.68 -70.82
C ILE A 588 3.19 -6.54 -71.69
N LEU A 589 4.27 -7.09 -71.13
CA LEU A 589 5.20 -7.96 -71.86
C LEU A 589 4.54 -9.26 -72.32
N ILE A 590 3.64 -9.83 -71.51
CA ILE A 590 2.84 -11.01 -71.89
C ILE A 590 1.84 -10.66 -73.00
N LEU A 591 1.14 -9.53 -72.88
CA LEU A 591 0.19 -9.04 -73.90
C LEU A 591 0.86 -8.64 -75.22
N LYS A 592 2.15 -8.31 -75.22
CA LYS A 592 2.92 -7.99 -76.43
C LYS A 592 3.49 -9.24 -77.13
N LYS A 593 3.41 -10.40 -76.49
CA LYS A 593 3.92 -11.70 -76.98
C LYS A 593 2.81 -12.57 -77.60
N TYR A 594 1.55 -12.17 -77.40
CA TYR A 594 0.38 -12.59 -78.18
C TYR A 594 0.02 -11.45 -79.15
#